data_AF-A0A6V8MFJ9-F1
#
_entry.id   AF-A0A6V8MFJ9-F1
#
_cell.length_a   1.000
_cell.length_b   1.000
_cell.length_c   1.000
_cell.angle_alpha   90.00
_cell.angle_beta   90.00
_cell.angle_gamma   90.00
#
_symmetry.space_group_name_H-M   'P 1'
#
loop_
_entity.id
_entity.type
_entity.pdbx_description
1 polymer ?
#
loop_
_entity_poly.entity_id
_entity_poly.type
_entity_poly.pdbx_seq_one_letter_code
_entity_poly.pdbx_strand_id
1 'polypeptide(L)'
;MQQVEWKEEYLLAMSQLDNQHRRLVELLQEAYLLHEEDAAAPETNLSLLELVDYAAFHLGYEASWLERHGYQVQAPQRGGADRLKRQILRIQNHYFKHDEDHAAKILSFMTRWLAHHLKG
;
A
#
# COMPACT_ATOMS: atom_id res chain seq x y z
N MET A 1 8.69 -14.08 3.07
CA MET A 1 8.89 -12.93 2.14
C MET A 1 9.79 -11.90 2.83
N GLN A 2 10.53 -11.05 2.11
CA GLN A 2 11.20 -9.92 2.77
C GLN A 2 10.15 -8.91 3.24
N GLN A 3 10.13 -8.61 4.54
CA GLN A 3 9.27 -7.58 5.12
C GLN A 3 9.86 -6.19 4.82
N VAL A 4 9.00 -5.20 4.59
CA VAL A 4 9.43 -3.80 4.54
C VAL A 4 9.51 -3.30 5.98
N GLU A 5 10.68 -2.81 6.37
CA GLU A 5 10.89 -2.14 7.64
C GLU A 5 11.06 -0.65 7.40
N TRP A 6 10.53 0.17 8.32
CA TRP A 6 10.75 1.61 8.30
C TRP A 6 12.21 1.91 8.61
N LYS A 7 12.81 2.84 7.86
CA LYS A 7 14.19 3.28 8.02
C LYS A 7 14.26 4.80 7.90
N GLU A 8 15.24 5.40 8.58
CA GLU A 8 15.44 6.86 8.54
C GLU A 8 15.76 7.38 7.13
N GLU A 9 16.29 6.54 6.24
CA GLU A 9 16.56 6.89 4.84
C GLU A 9 15.30 7.26 4.03
N TYR A 10 14.11 6.94 4.53
CA TYR A 10 12.83 7.30 3.90
C TYR A 10 12.28 8.65 4.37
N LEU A 11 12.96 9.36 5.28
CA LEU A 11 12.50 10.65 5.78
C LEU A 11 12.50 11.71 4.68
N LEU A 12 11.33 12.31 4.47
CA LEU A 12 11.15 13.49 3.61
C LEU A 12 11.31 14.80 4.39
N ALA A 13 11.57 14.72 5.70
CA ALA A 13 11.54 15.85 6.64
C ALA A 13 10.18 16.58 6.65
N MET A 14 9.11 15.86 6.32
CA MET A 14 7.73 16.33 6.34
C MET A 14 6.95 15.44 7.28
N SER A 15 6.87 15.84 8.55
CA SER A 15 6.35 15.01 9.66
C SER A 15 5.04 14.30 9.34
N GLN A 16 4.10 14.97 8.66
CA GLN A 16 2.83 14.39 8.29
C GLN A 16 2.94 13.28 7.22
N LEU A 17 3.83 13.43 6.22
CA LEU A 17 4.06 12.40 5.20
C LEU A 17 4.86 11.25 5.79
N ASP A 18 5.90 11.54 6.57
CA ASP A 18 6.71 10.53 7.25
C ASP A 18 5.84 9.64 8.16
N ASN A 19 4.88 10.23 8.88
CA ASN A 19 3.92 9.49 9.70
C ASN A 19 2.98 8.61 8.87
N GLN A 20 2.54 9.07 7.70
CA GLN A 20 1.71 8.25 6.81
C GLN A 20 2.50 7.08 6.23
N HIS A 21 3.76 7.28 5.86
CA HIS A 21 4.63 6.19 5.41
C HIS A 21 4.90 5.16 6.51
N ARG A 22 5.15 5.60 7.75
CA ARG A 22 5.26 4.70 8.90
C ARG A 22 4.00 3.87 9.10
N ARG A 23 2.82 4.51 9.04
CA ARG A 23 1.54 3.77 9.17
C ARG A 23 1.34 2.77 8.04
N LEU A 24 1.78 3.06 6.81
CA LEU A 24 1.75 2.08 5.71
C LEU A 24 2.62 0.86 5.98
N VAL A 25 3.82 1.08 6.55
CA VAL A 25 4.72 -0.01 6.94
C VAL A 25 4.09 -0.86 8.05
N GLU A 26 3.49 -0.23 9.06
CA GLU A 26 2.79 -0.92 10.15
C GLU A 26 1.63 -1.78 9.63
N LEU A 27 0.74 -1.20 8.80
CA LEU A 27 -0.39 -1.93 8.20
C LEU A 27 0.06 -3.12 7.35
N LEU A 28 1.18 -2.98 6.63
CA LEU A 28 1.75 -4.09 5.86
C LEU A 28 2.26 -5.21 6.77
N GLN A 29 2.86 -4.86 7.90
CA GLN A 29 3.31 -5.84 8.90
C GLN A 29 2.13 -6.53 9.59
N GLU A 30 1.09 -5.78 10.00
CA GLU A 30 -0.14 -6.30 10.57
C GLU A 30 -0.81 -7.32 9.62
N ALA A 31 -0.98 -6.96 8.34
CA ALA A 31 -1.55 -7.85 7.33
C ALA A 31 -0.68 -9.10 7.06
N TYR A 32 0.65 -8.97 7.14
CA TYR A 32 1.57 -10.11 7.01
C TYR A 32 1.41 -11.09 8.18
N LEU A 33 1.35 -10.58 9.42
CA LEU A 33 1.21 -11.42 10.60
C LEU A 33 -0.10 -12.20 10.61
N LEU A 34 -1.21 -11.54 10.25
CA LEU A 34 -2.52 -12.20 10.14
C LEU A 34 -2.53 -13.27 9.05
N HIS A 35 -1.89 -13.01 7.90
CA HIS A 35 -1.78 -14.01 6.83
C HIS A 35 -0.94 -15.23 7.24
N GLU A 36 0.17 -15.03 7.98
CA GLU A 36 0.98 -16.13 8.50
C GLU A 36 0.25 -16.95 9.58
N GLU A 37 -0.63 -16.31 10.35
CA GLU A 37 -1.47 -16.98 11.35
C GLU A 37 -2.59 -17.80 10.67
N ASP A 38 -3.39 -17.17 9.81
CA ASP A 38 -4.41 -17.83 9.00
C ASP A 38 -4.73 -17.02 7.73
N ALA A 39 -4.22 -17.49 6.60
CA ALA A 39 -4.42 -16.88 5.29
C ALA A 39 -5.90 -16.83 4.86
N ALA A 40 -6.74 -17.77 5.32
CA ALA A 40 -8.15 -17.87 4.95
C ALA A 40 -9.07 -17.09 5.90
N ALA A 41 -8.55 -16.60 7.02
CA ALA A 41 -9.32 -15.87 8.00
C ALA A 41 -9.94 -14.58 7.42
N PRO A 42 -11.18 -14.22 7.78
CA PRO A 42 -11.79 -12.94 7.42
C PRO A 42 -10.91 -11.73 7.82
N GLU A 43 -10.22 -11.82 8.95
CA GLU A 43 -9.32 -10.82 9.51
C GLU A 43 -8.16 -10.50 8.57
N THR A 44 -7.60 -11.52 7.90
CA THR A 44 -6.56 -11.34 6.87
C THR A 44 -7.08 -10.51 5.69
N ASN A 45 -8.30 -10.77 5.23
CA ASN A 45 -8.89 -9.97 4.14
C ASN A 45 -9.22 -8.53 4.59
N LEU A 46 -9.66 -8.34 5.84
CA LEU A 46 -9.96 -7.02 6.39
C LEU A 46 -8.69 -6.16 6.54
N SER A 47 -7.60 -6.73 7.05
CA SER A 47 -6.32 -6.02 7.17
C SER A 47 -5.73 -5.63 5.80
N LEU A 48 -5.86 -6.49 4.79
CA LEU A 48 -5.46 -6.15 3.42
C LEU A 48 -6.30 -5.01 2.83
N LEU A 49 -7.60 -4.99 3.11
CA LEU A 49 -8.48 -3.89 2.69
C LEU A 49 -8.05 -2.57 3.35
N GLU A 50 -7.80 -2.58 4.66
CA GLU A 50 -7.33 -1.40 5.40
C GLU A 50 -6.01 -0.87 4.82
N LEU A 51 -5.04 -1.75 4.58
CA LEU A 51 -3.76 -1.40 3.96
C LEU A 51 -3.95 -0.72 2.59
N VAL A 52 -4.80 -1.29 1.73
CA VAL A 52 -5.04 -0.77 0.38
C VAL A 52 -5.77 0.58 0.41
N ASP A 53 -6.77 0.72 1.28
CA ASP A 53 -7.50 1.98 1.42
C ASP A 53 -6.63 3.08 2.01
N TYR A 54 -5.79 2.77 3.00
CA TYR A 54 -4.85 3.74 3.55
C TYR A 54 -3.80 4.16 2.52
N ALA A 55 -3.29 3.23 1.70
CA ALA A 55 -2.37 3.55 0.61
C ALA A 55 -3.01 4.46 -0.45
N ALA A 56 -4.27 4.22 -0.80
CA ALA A 56 -5.00 5.10 -1.71
C ALA A 56 -5.25 6.49 -1.13
N PHE A 57 -5.61 6.57 0.16
CA PHE A 57 -5.72 7.85 0.89
C PHE A 57 -4.40 8.62 0.87
N HIS A 58 -3.29 7.95 1.18
CA HIS A 58 -1.96 8.55 1.20
C HIS A 58 -1.57 9.15 -0.16
N LEU A 59 -1.77 8.41 -1.26
CA LEU A 59 -1.51 8.91 -2.61
C LEU A 59 -2.37 10.15 -2.96
N GLY A 60 -3.64 10.15 -2.55
CA GLY A 60 -4.52 11.31 -2.71
C GLY A 60 -4.06 12.51 -1.89
N TYR A 61 -3.57 12.26 -0.67
CA TYR A 61 -3.00 13.28 0.20
C TYR A 61 -1.75 13.93 -0.42
N GLU A 62 -0.80 13.12 -0.92
CA GLU A 62 0.40 13.61 -1.60
C GLU A 62 0.08 14.43 -2.84
N ALA A 63 -0.82 13.94 -3.70
CA ALA A 63 -1.24 14.68 -4.89
C ALA A 63 -1.86 16.04 -4.51
N SER A 64 -2.76 16.05 -3.52
CA SER A 64 -3.39 17.28 -3.05
C SER A 64 -2.38 18.22 -2.37
N TRP A 65 -1.38 17.67 -1.67
CA TRP A 65 -0.31 18.45 -1.06
C TRP A 65 0.53 19.15 -2.11
N LEU A 66 0.92 18.44 -3.18
CA LEU A 66 1.69 19.00 -4.29
C LEU A 66 0.92 20.16 -4.96
N GLU A 67 -0.37 19.98 -5.25
CA GLU A 67 -1.20 21.02 -5.85
C GLU A 67 -1.28 22.28 -5.00
N ARG A 68 -1.54 22.12 -3.69
CA ARG A 68 -1.67 23.24 -2.75
C ARG A 68 -0.39 24.07 -2.62
N HIS A 69 0.77 23.45 -2.85
CA HIS A 69 2.08 24.12 -2.80
C HIS A 69 2.57 24.57 -4.18
N GLY A 70 1.72 24.52 -5.22
CA GLY A 70 2.02 25.05 -6.55
C GLY A 70 2.86 24.13 -7.43
N TYR A 71 3.07 22.87 -7.04
CA TYR A 71 3.76 21.90 -7.88
C TYR A 71 2.83 21.35 -8.97
N GLN A 72 3.37 21.17 -10.17
CA GLN A 72 2.64 20.53 -11.26
C GLN A 72 2.48 19.04 -11.00
N VAL A 73 1.27 18.62 -10.63
CA VAL A 73 0.93 17.20 -10.46
C VAL A 73 0.67 16.58 -11.83
N GLN A 74 1.52 15.63 -12.20
CA GLN A 74 1.41 14.92 -13.47
C GLN A 74 0.25 13.90 -13.42
N ALA A 75 -0.25 13.52 -14.59
CA ALA A 75 -1.33 12.53 -14.71
C ALA A 75 -1.05 11.20 -13.97
N PRO A 76 0.21 10.69 -13.93
CA PRO A 76 0.56 9.59 -13.06
C PRO A 76 0.21 9.86 -11.59
N GLN A 77 0.71 10.92 -10.94
CA GLN A 77 0.43 11.12 -9.51
C GLN A 77 -1.07 11.28 -9.22
N ARG A 78 -1.82 12.02 -10.06
CA ARG A 78 -3.28 12.20 -9.91
C ARG A 78 -4.06 10.89 -9.89
N GLY A 79 -3.70 9.96 -10.79
CA GLY A 79 -4.38 8.67 -10.93
C GLY A 79 -3.76 7.54 -10.11
N GLY A 80 -2.83 7.84 -9.20
CA GLY A 80 -2.07 6.83 -8.43
C GLY A 80 -2.97 5.91 -7.63
N ALA A 81 -3.86 6.48 -6.82
CA ALA A 81 -4.81 5.76 -5.99
C ALA A 81 -5.70 4.80 -6.82
N ASP A 82 -6.26 5.30 -7.92
CA ASP A 82 -7.11 4.50 -8.80
C ASP A 82 -6.33 3.36 -9.48
N ARG A 83 -5.07 3.62 -9.88
CA ARG A 83 -4.22 2.57 -10.47
C ARG A 83 -3.90 1.48 -9.46
N LEU A 84 -3.58 1.87 -8.21
CA LEU A 84 -3.34 0.94 -7.12
C LEU A 84 -4.56 0.03 -6.91
N LYS A 85 -5.75 0.63 -6.70
CA LYS A 85 -7.01 -0.11 -6.50
C LYS A 85 -7.31 -1.06 -7.66
N ARG A 86 -7.13 -0.61 -8.91
CA ARG A 86 -7.31 -1.48 -10.10
C ARG A 86 -6.33 -2.65 -10.15
N GLN A 87 -5.08 -2.46 -9.75
CA GLN A 87 -4.10 -3.55 -9.71
C GLN A 87 -4.46 -4.59 -8.65
N ILE A 88 -4.89 -4.15 -7.46
CA ILE A 88 -5.37 -5.03 -6.39
C ILE A 88 -6.58 -5.85 -6.84
N LEU A 89 -7.60 -5.19 -7.40
CA LEU A 89 -8.80 -5.87 -7.92
C LEU A 89 -8.46 -6.89 -9.01
N ARG A 90 -7.46 -6.61 -9.86
CA ARG A 90 -6.99 -7.57 -10.86
C ARG A 90 -6.34 -8.80 -10.21
N ILE A 91 -5.51 -8.60 -9.19
CA ILE A 91 -4.88 -9.69 -8.43
C ILE A 91 -5.97 -10.55 -7.78
N GLN A 92 -6.86 -9.93 -6.99
CA GLN A 92 -7.98 -10.62 -6.33
C GLN A 92 -8.80 -11.45 -7.32
N ASN A 93 -9.29 -10.84 -8.40
CA ASN A 93 -10.12 -11.53 -9.38
C ASN A 93 -9.40 -12.65 -10.12
N HIS A 94 -8.09 -12.55 -10.35
CA HIS A 94 -7.34 -13.59 -11.02
C HIS A 94 -7.17 -14.81 -10.12
N TYR A 95 -6.61 -14.61 -8.92
CA TYR A 95 -6.25 -15.71 -8.03
C TYR A 95 -7.48 -16.35 -7.36
N PHE A 96 -8.52 -15.56 -7.06
CA PHE A 96 -9.80 -16.11 -6.56
C PHE A 96 -10.44 -17.08 -7.57
N LYS A 97 -10.36 -16.80 -8.88
CA LYS A 97 -10.91 -17.69 -9.93
C LYS A 97 -10.12 -18.99 -10.10
N HIS A 98 -8.89 -19.03 -9.60
CA HIS A 98 -8.00 -20.19 -9.71
C HIS A 98 -7.87 -20.96 -8.40
N ASP A 99 -8.66 -20.61 -7.37
CA ASP A 99 -8.58 -21.20 -6.02
C ASP A 99 -7.15 -21.10 -5.43
N GLU A 100 -6.46 -20.01 -5.76
CA GLU A 100 -5.12 -19.70 -5.28
C GLU A 100 -5.17 -18.61 -4.21
N ASP A 101 -4.18 -18.61 -3.30
CA ASP A 101 -4.04 -17.62 -2.24
C ASP A 101 -3.82 -16.20 -2.79
N HIS A 102 -4.91 -15.47 -2.97
CA HIS A 102 -4.88 -14.08 -3.43
C HIS A 102 -4.28 -13.14 -2.39
N ALA A 103 -4.41 -13.46 -1.09
CA ALA A 103 -3.89 -12.65 0.00
C ALA A 103 -2.36 -12.57 -0.06
N ALA A 104 -1.68 -13.69 -0.24
CA ALA A 104 -0.24 -13.74 -0.45
C ALA A 104 0.21 -12.90 -1.66
N LYS A 105 -0.57 -12.90 -2.75
CA LYS A 105 -0.25 -12.15 -3.97
C LYS A 105 -0.42 -10.65 -3.78
N ILE A 106 -1.44 -10.24 -3.02
CA ILE A 106 -1.64 -8.84 -2.63
C ILE A 106 -0.51 -8.38 -1.72
N LEU A 107 -0.17 -9.14 -0.67
CA LEU A 107 0.95 -8.83 0.22
C LEU A 107 2.24 -8.65 -0.59
N SER A 108 2.54 -9.61 -1.46
CA SER A 108 3.73 -9.57 -2.32
C SER A 108 3.77 -8.32 -3.21
N PHE A 109 2.62 -7.93 -3.77
CA PHE A 109 2.50 -6.70 -4.55
C PHE A 109 2.69 -5.45 -3.67
N MET A 110 2.03 -5.37 -2.53
CA MET A 110 2.11 -4.23 -1.61
C MET A 110 3.50 -4.04 -1.02
N THR A 111 4.21 -5.13 -0.69
CA THR A 111 5.62 -5.08 -0.27
C THR A 111 6.49 -4.42 -1.33
N ARG A 112 6.40 -4.85 -2.60
CA ARG A 112 7.18 -4.25 -3.69
C ARG A 112 6.76 -2.81 -3.96
N TRP A 113 5.46 -2.54 -3.97
CA TRP A 113 4.92 -1.21 -4.21
C TRP A 113 5.40 -0.24 -3.14
N LEU A 114 5.28 -0.59 -1.85
CA LEU A 114 5.70 0.27 -0.74
C LEU A 114 7.21 0.49 -0.74
N ALA A 115 8.01 -0.56 -0.95
CA ALA A 115 9.46 -0.44 -1.02
C ALA A 115 9.94 0.48 -2.16
N HIS A 116 9.22 0.51 -3.29
CA HIS A 116 9.47 1.45 -4.38
C HIS A 116 8.99 2.86 -4.02
N HIS A 117 7.79 2.99 -3.45
CA HIS A 117 7.18 4.27 -3.08
C HIS A 117 8.03 5.04 -2.07
N LEU A 118 8.56 4.36 -1.04
CA LEU A 118 9.40 4.97 0.00
C LEU A 118 10.77 5.46 -0.51
N LYS A 119 11.26 4.93 -1.64
CA LYS A 119 12.58 5.30 -2.20
C LYS A 119 12.55 6.50 -3.13
N GLY A 120 11.35 6.97 -3.53
CA GLY A 120 11.17 8.03 -4.53
C GLY A 120 11.17 7.51 -5.97
#